data_AF-A0A383CT49-F1
#
_entry.id   AF-A0A383CT49-F1
#
_cell.length_a   1.000
_cell.length_b   1.000
_cell.length_c   1.000
_cell.angle_alpha   90.00
_cell.angle_beta   90.00
_cell.angle_gamma   90.00
#
_symmetry.space_group_name_H-M   'P 1'
#
loop_
_entity.id
_entity.type
_entity.pdbx_description
1 polymer ?
#
loop_
_entity_poly.entity_id
_entity_poly.type
_entity_poly.pdbx_seq_one_letter_code
_entity_poly.pdbx_strand_id
1 'polypeptide(L)'
;PLVALVDFENDCVQTSLEVAKAMGDRLWGVRLDTSETMIDASLVHAPDADRQTGVTPALVRNVRQALDAAGFTSVHIVVSGGFDSKKIARFESEQVPTDAYGVGSAFMKGSCDFTADVVKVDGRPMSKTGRAFRHNDRLVERAL
;
A
#
# COMPACT_ATOMS: atom_id res chain seq x y z
N PRO A 1 12.09 -7.02 12.01
CA PRO A 1 10.91 -6.15 12.29
C PRO A 1 9.69 -6.76 11.59
N LEU A 2 8.51 -6.75 12.22
CA LEU A 2 7.27 -7.20 11.58
C LEU A 2 6.59 -6.00 10.91
N VAL A 3 6.45 -6.06 9.58
CA VAL A 3 5.78 -5.03 8.77
C VAL A 3 4.58 -5.67 8.07
N ALA A 4 3.41 -5.07 8.19
CA ALA A 4 2.19 -5.54 7.53
C ALA A 4 1.84 -4.70 6.31
N LEU A 5 1.48 -5.33 5.19
CA LEU A 5 0.94 -4.65 4.02
C LEU A 5 -0.55 -4.34 4.26
N VAL A 6 -0.96 -3.08 4.16
CA VAL A 6 -2.28 -2.63 4.63
C VAL A 6 -3.22 -2.15 3.53
N ASP A 7 -2.84 -2.33 2.26
CA ASP A 7 -3.60 -1.81 1.12
C ASP A 7 -4.39 -2.89 0.36
N PHE A 8 -4.57 -4.07 0.96
CA PHE A 8 -5.28 -5.18 0.34
C PHE A 8 -6.73 -4.83 0.00
N GLU A 9 -7.45 -4.19 0.93
CA GLU A 9 -8.85 -3.76 0.76
C GLU A 9 -8.98 -2.35 0.17
N ASN A 10 -7.86 -1.66 -0.13
CA ASN A 10 -7.82 -0.24 -0.53
C ASN A 10 -8.37 0.73 0.54
N ASP A 11 -8.26 0.36 1.81
CA ASP A 11 -8.45 1.26 2.96
C ASP A 11 -7.27 1.09 3.91
N CYS A 12 -6.21 1.85 3.66
CA CYS A 12 -5.00 1.77 4.47
C CYS A 12 -5.23 2.26 5.91
N VAL A 13 -6.18 3.18 6.12
CA VAL A 13 -6.47 3.72 7.45
C VAL A 13 -7.11 2.64 8.33
N GLN A 14 -8.21 2.06 7.87
CA GLN A 14 -8.92 1.04 8.61
C GLN A 14 -8.04 -0.20 8.83
N THR A 15 -7.38 -0.69 7.76
CA THR A 15 -6.54 -1.89 7.86
C THR A 15 -5.35 -1.69 8.79
N SER A 16 -4.74 -0.49 8.83
CA SER A 16 -3.66 -0.18 9.77
C SER A 16 -4.10 -0.28 11.23
N LEU A 17 -5.30 0.23 11.55
CA LEU A 17 -5.86 0.15 12.90
C LEU A 17 -6.17 -1.29 13.30
N GLU A 18 -6.76 -2.07 12.40
CA GLU A 18 -7.09 -3.48 12.64
C GLU A 18 -5.84 -4.31 12.89
N VAL A 19 -4.80 -4.13 12.07
CA VAL A 19 -3.53 -4.83 12.23
C VAL A 19 -2.79 -4.39 13.49
N ALA A 20 -2.73 -3.09 13.79
CA ALA A 20 -2.12 -2.59 15.01
C ALA A 20 -2.79 -3.18 16.26
N LYS A 21 -4.12 -3.23 16.28
CA LYS A 21 -4.90 -3.85 17.36
C LYS A 21 -4.65 -5.36 17.46
N ALA A 22 -4.62 -6.07 16.34
CA ALA A 22 -4.49 -7.53 16.33
C ALA A 22 -3.08 -8.01 16.68
N MET A 23 -2.05 -7.26 16.27
CA MET A 23 -0.64 -7.64 16.44
C MET A 23 -0.03 -7.08 17.72
N GLY A 24 -0.56 -5.96 18.24
CA GLY A 24 -0.04 -5.29 19.43
C GLY A 24 1.46 -4.99 19.30
N ASP A 25 2.21 -5.24 20.37
CA ASP A 25 3.65 -4.97 20.48
C ASP A 25 4.53 -5.74 19.48
N ARG A 26 3.96 -6.76 18.80
CA ARG A 26 4.70 -7.49 17.76
C ARG A 26 4.81 -6.67 16.48
N LEU A 27 3.89 -5.73 16.24
CA LEU A 27 3.90 -4.91 15.03
C LEU A 27 4.97 -3.82 15.16
N TRP A 28 5.93 -3.83 14.24
CA TRP A 28 6.88 -2.73 14.13
C TRP A 28 6.31 -1.60 13.26
N GLY A 29 5.62 -1.94 12.16
CA GLY A 29 5.07 -0.93 11.27
C GLY A 29 4.08 -1.46 10.23
N VAL A 30 3.47 -0.54 9.50
CA VAL A 30 2.60 -0.82 8.36
C VAL A 30 3.27 -0.36 7.07
N ARG A 31 2.97 -1.03 5.95
CA ARG A 31 3.44 -0.67 4.61
C ARG A 31 2.28 -0.28 3.72
N LEU A 32 2.33 0.95 3.23
CA LEU A 32 1.39 1.49 2.24
C LEU A 32 1.99 1.25 0.85
N ASP A 33 1.21 0.66 -0.05
CA ASP A 33 1.67 0.24 -1.38
C ASP A 33 0.58 0.43 -2.46
N THR A 34 -0.33 1.39 -2.22
CA THR A 34 -1.49 1.65 -3.06
C THR A 34 -1.06 1.91 -4.49
N SER A 35 -1.78 1.31 -5.44
CA SER A 35 -1.45 1.43 -6.87
C SER A 35 -1.58 2.87 -7.36
N GLU A 36 -0.66 3.31 -8.23
CA GLU A 36 -0.67 4.63 -8.87
C GLU A 36 -1.93 4.90 -9.74
N THR A 37 -2.76 3.88 -9.99
CA THR A 37 -4.05 4.03 -10.70
C THR A 37 -5.26 3.99 -9.78
N MET A 38 -5.06 4.00 -8.46
CA MET A 38 -6.13 3.90 -7.46
C MET A 38 -6.04 5.00 -6.43
N ILE A 39 -7.20 5.45 -5.95
CA ILE A 39 -7.34 6.39 -4.83
C ILE A 39 -7.74 5.55 -3.61
N ASP A 40 -7.00 5.68 -2.51
CA ASP A 40 -7.33 5.02 -1.24
C ASP A 40 -8.69 5.50 -0.71
N ALA A 41 -9.45 4.62 -0.06
CA ALA A 41 -10.77 4.91 0.48
C ALA A 41 -10.80 6.15 1.39
N SER A 42 -9.72 6.44 2.11
CA SER A 42 -9.62 7.62 2.97
C SER A 42 -9.53 8.96 2.21
N LEU A 43 -9.34 8.94 0.89
CA LEU A 43 -9.11 10.13 0.05
C LEU A 43 -10.19 10.34 -1.02
N VAL A 44 -11.14 9.42 -1.20
CA VAL A 44 -12.14 9.48 -2.29
C VAL A 44 -13.06 10.71 -2.22
N HIS A 45 -13.16 11.36 -1.05
CA HIS A 45 -13.97 12.56 -0.84
C HIS A 45 -13.13 13.84 -0.63
N ALA A 46 -11.81 13.76 -0.83
CA ALA A 46 -10.94 14.93 -0.75
C ALA A 46 -11.23 15.91 -1.92
N PRO A 47 -11.05 17.23 -1.72
CA PRO A 47 -11.27 18.25 -2.76
C PRO A 47 -10.46 18.06 -4.06
N ASP A 48 -9.42 17.23 -4.03
CA ASP A 48 -8.49 16.93 -5.13
C ASP A 48 -8.27 15.42 -5.32
N ALA A 49 -9.28 14.60 -4.98
CA ALA A 49 -9.19 13.14 -4.98
C ALA A 49 -8.61 12.55 -6.29
N ASP A 50 -8.93 13.14 -7.44
CA ASP A 50 -8.42 12.76 -8.77
C ASP A 50 -6.88 12.84 -8.91
N ARG A 51 -6.23 13.63 -8.05
CA ARG A 51 -4.77 13.80 -7.98
C ARG A 51 -4.13 13.00 -6.85
N GLN A 52 -4.92 12.23 -6.12
CA GLN A 52 -4.52 11.50 -4.91
C GLN A 52 -4.39 10.00 -5.16
N THR A 53 -3.87 9.61 -6.33
CA THR A 53 -3.62 8.21 -6.65
C THR A 53 -2.31 7.69 -6.07
N GLY A 54 -2.25 6.39 -5.80
CA GLY A 54 -1.09 5.74 -5.21
C GLY A 54 -0.82 6.16 -3.76
N VAL A 55 0.42 5.97 -3.33
CA VAL A 55 0.84 6.40 -1.99
C VAL A 55 1.21 7.89 -2.02
N THR A 56 0.36 8.73 -1.42
CA THR A 56 0.51 10.19 -1.39
C THR A 56 0.80 10.72 0.02
N PRO A 57 1.31 11.96 0.14
CA PRO A 57 1.45 12.63 1.44
C PRO A 57 0.14 12.70 2.24
N ALA A 58 -1.00 12.90 1.56
CA ALA A 58 -2.30 12.95 2.23
C ALA A 58 -2.68 11.58 2.83
N LEU A 59 -2.45 10.49 2.08
CA LEU A 59 -2.72 9.13 2.57
C LEU A 59 -1.90 8.82 3.82
N VAL A 60 -0.60 9.11 3.79
CA VAL A 60 0.31 8.85 4.91
C VAL A 60 -0.10 9.66 6.15
N ARG A 61 -0.48 10.92 5.98
CA ARG A 61 -0.98 11.76 7.08
C ARG A 61 -2.28 11.22 7.67
N ASN A 62 -3.22 10.76 6.84
CA ASN A 62 -4.46 10.13 7.32
C ASN A 62 -4.17 8.87 8.15
N VAL A 63 -3.28 8.00 7.68
CA VAL A 63 -2.88 6.79 8.41
C VAL A 63 -2.20 7.14 9.73
N ARG A 64 -1.24 8.07 9.70
CA ARG A 64 -0.54 8.53 10.92
C ARG A 64 -1.51 9.10 11.94
N GLN A 65 -2.39 10.01 11.52
CA GLN A 65 -3.39 10.64 12.39
C GLN A 65 -4.32 9.60 13.03
N ALA A 66 -4.76 8.62 12.25
CA ALA A 66 -5.62 7.56 12.76
C ALA A 66 -4.91 6.66 13.78
N LEU A 67 -3.69 6.22 13.48
CA LEU A 67 -2.87 5.43 14.41
C LEU A 67 -2.63 6.21 15.71
N ASP A 68 -2.29 7.50 15.63
CA ASP A 68 -2.03 8.33 16.81
C ASP A 68 -3.29 8.55 17.64
N ALA A 69 -4.43 8.82 17.00
CA ALA A 69 -5.71 8.97 17.68
C ALA A 69 -6.15 7.68 18.40
N ALA A 70 -5.74 6.52 17.89
CA ALA A 70 -5.97 5.21 18.51
C ALA A 70 -4.88 4.80 19.53
N GLY A 71 -3.85 5.63 19.75
CA GLY A 71 -2.77 5.37 20.70
C GLY A 71 -1.60 4.52 20.17
N PHE A 72 -1.57 4.22 18.87
CA PHE A 72 -0.52 3.44 18.21
C PHE A 72 0.64 4.31 17.71
N THR A 73 1.13 5.21 18.56
CA THR A 73 2.18 6.20 18.20
C THR A 73 3.54 5.58 17.92
N SER A 74 3.79 4.34 18.38
CA SER A 74 5.01 3.58 18.15
C SER A 74 5.03 2.79 16.84
N VAL A 75 3.90 2.66 16.14
CA VAL A 75 3.82 1.91 14.88
C VAL A 75 4.42 2.74 13.75
N HIS A 76 5.48 2.26 13.13
CA HIS A 76 6.15 2.95 12.01
C HIS A 76 5.36 2.85 10.69
N ILE A 77 5.61 3.78 9.77
CA ILE A 77 5.02 3.82 8.43
C ILE A 77 6.12 3.64 7.37
N VAL A 78 6.01 2.55 6.62
CA VAL A 78 6.79 2.27 5.42
C VAL A 78 5.96 2.62 4.19
N VAL A 79 6.55 3.27 3.20
CA VAL A 79 5.88 3.59 1.94
C VAL A 79 6.59 2.94 0.76
N SER A 80 5.84 2.37 -0.17
CA SER A 80 6.35 1.83 -1.43
C SER A 80 5.39 2.13 -2.58
N GLY A 81 5.76 1.74 -3.80
CA GLY A 81 4.98 2.02 -5.00
C GLY A 81 5.35 3.36 -5.65
N GLY A 82 5.99 3.29 -6.82
CA GLY A 82 6.30 4.47 -7.64
C GLY A 82 7.29 5.47 -7.03
N PHE A 83 7.99 5.12 -5.94
CA PHE A 83 8.98 6.02 -5.35
C PHE A 83 10.23 6.14 -6.21
N ASP A 84 10.61 7.39 -6.47
CA ASP A 84 11.87 7.82 -7.07
C ASP A 84 12.46 8.99 -6.25
N SER A 85 13.60 9.54 -6.67
CA SER A 85 14.23 10.65 -5.96
C SER A 85 13.36 11.90 -5.87
N LYS A 86 12.47 12.15 -6.84
CA LYS A 86 11.58 13.32 -6.84
C LYS A 86 10.43 13.15 -5.85
N LYS A 87 9.79 11.97 -5.83
CA LYS A 87 8.72 11.63 -4.88
C LYS A 87 9.25 11.63 -3.46
N ILE A 88 10.44 11.08 -3.22
CA ILE A 88 11.11 11.14 -1.91
C ILE A 88 11.41 12.58 -1.52
N ALA A 89 12.02 13.39 -2.40
CA ALA A 89 12.32 14.79 -2.10
C ALA A 89 11.06 15.60 -1.73
N ARG A 90 9.93 15.32 -2.39
CA ARG A 90 8.64 15.90 -2.04
C ARG A 90 8.21 15.50 -0.63
N PHE A 91 8.24 14.21 -0.30
CA PHE A 91 7.85 13.70 1.03
C PHE A 91 8.70 14.33 2.14
N GLU A 92 10.02 14.39 1.94
CA GLU A 92 10.94 15.04 2.89
C GLU A 92 10.65 16.54 3.03
N SER A 93 10.46 17.25 1.92
CA SER A 93 10.17 18.70 1.94
C SER A 93 8.86 19.05 2.64
N GLU A 94 7.87 18.17 2.53
CA GLU A 94 6.57 18.35 3.19
C GLU A 94 6.51 17.70 4.59
N GLN A 95 7.65 17.19 5.10
CA GLN A 95 7.78 16.53 6.40
C GLN A 95 6.72 15.44 6.62
N VAL A 96 6.48 14.62 5.59
CA VAL A 96 5.51 13.52 5.66
C VAL A 96 5.99 12.49 6.68
N PRO A 97 5.14 12.01 7.60
CA PRO A 97 5.54 11.09 8.67
C PRO A 97 5.79 9.67 8.12
N THR A 98 6.97 9.50 7.52
CA THR A 98 7.42 8.27 6.85
C THR A 98 8.73 7.80 7.49
N ASP A 99 8.80 6.54 7.89
CA ASP A 99 9.98 5.96 8.54
C ASP A 99 10.91 5.24 7.56
N ALA A 100 10.39 4.76 6.43
CA ALA A 100 11.18 4.09 5.39
C ALA A 100 10.53 4.16 4.01
N TYR A 101 11.38 4.19 2.97
CA TYR A 101 10.97 4.16 1.56
C TYR A 101 11.38 2.85 0.89
N GLY A 102 10.42 2.16 0.28
CA GLY A 102 10.63 1.04 -0.63
C GLY A 102 10.76 1.54 -2.07
N VAL A 103 11.97 1.41 -2.64
CA VAL A 103 12.30 1.88 -4.00
C VAL A 103 12.70 0.70 -4.86
N GLY A 104 12.03 0.54 -6.01
CA GLY A 104 12.24 -0.59 -6.91
C GLY A 104 12.53 -0.14 -8.34
N SER A 105 11.47 0.15 -9.10
CA SER A 105 11.54 0.46 -10.54
C SER A 105 12.49 1.60 -10.87
N ALA A 106 12.69 2.57 -9.97
CA ALA A 106 13.63 3.67 -10.15
C ALA A 106 15.10 3.23 -10.36
N PHE A 107 15.47 2.01 -9.93
CA PHE A 107 16.81 1.44 -10.14
C PHE A 107 16.93 0.58 -11.40
N MET A 108 15.82 0.23 -12.04
CA MET A 108 15.78 -0.72 -13.15
C MET A 108 15.82 0.02 -14.50
N LYS A 109 16.49 -0.57 -15.50
CA LYS A 109 16.50 -0.08 -16.88
C LYS A 109 15.50 -0.88 -17.73
N GLY A 110 14.62 -0.18 -18.43
CA GLY A 110 13.56 -0.77 -19.27
C GLY A 110 12.23 -0.95 -18.53
N SER A 111 11.17 -1.24 -19.27
CA SER A 111 9.82 -1.48 -18.74
C SER A 111 9.38 -2.91 -19.09
N CYS A 112 9.42 -3.81 -18.12
CA CYS A 112 8.79 -5.13 -18.20
C CYS A 112 7.93 -5.31 -16.95
N ASP A 113 6.91 -4.48 -16.81
CA ASP A 113 6.06 -4.44 -15.61
C ASP A 113 4.99 -5.53 -15.68
N PHE A 114 5.38 -6.75 -15.31
CA PHE A 114 4.44 -7.82 -15.01
C PHE A 114 4.24 -7.91 -13.49
N THR A 115 2.98 -8.12 -13.10
CA THR A 115 2.62 -8.41 -11.71
C THR A 115 2.08 -9.83 -11.64
N ALA A 116 2.36 -10.52 -10.54
CA ALA A 116 1.78 -11.80 -10.22
C ALA A 116 0.97 -11.63 -8.94
N ASP A 117 -0.34 -11.84 -9.04
CA ASP A 117 -1.29 -11.64 -7.95
C ASP A 117 -1.96 -12.97 -7.62
N VAL A 118 -2.11 -13.29 -6.33
CA VAL A 118 -3.02 -14.35 -5.90
C VAL A 118 -4.45 -13.83 -6.11
N VAL A 119 -5.22 -14.57 -6.92
CA VAL A 119 -6.60 -14.21 -7.29
C VAL A 119 -7.65 -15.24 -6.89
N LYS A 120 -7.19 -16.40 -6.40
CA LYS A 120 -8.01 -17.45 -5.80
C LYS A 120 -7.24 -18.11 -4.66
N VAL A 121 -7.96 -18.47 -3.60
CA VAL A 121 -7.46 -19.29 -2.49
C VAL A 121 -8.44 -20.45 -2.33
N ASP A 122 -7.94 -21.68 -2.35
CA ASP A 122 -8.75 -22.91 -2.29
C ASP A 122 -9.91 -22.90 -3.31
N GLY A 123 -9.63 -22.42 -4.53
CA GLY A 123 -10.59 -22.30 -5.62
C GLY A 123 -11.59 -21.14 -5.48
N ARG A 124 -11.63 -20.43 -4.36
CA ARG A 124 -12.55 -19.31 -4.11
C ARG A 124 -11.92 -17.98 -4.54
N PRO A 125 -12.65 -17.07 -5.20
CA PRO A 125 -12.13 -15.75 -5.54
C PRO A 125 -11.67 -14.98 -4.29
N MET A 126 -10.42 -14.52 -4.31
CA MET A 126 -9.83 -13.68 -3.26
C MET A 126 -8.64 -12.96 -3.87
N SER A 127 -8.68 -11.63 -3.88
CA SER A 127 -7.66 -10.80 -4.50
C SER A 127 -7.63 -9.42 -3.86
N LYS A 128 -6.45 -8.79 -3.87
CA LYS A 128 -6.28 -7.38 -3.54
C LYS A 128 -7.19 -6.51 -4.43
N THR A 129 -7.75 -5.45 -3.87
CA THR A 129 -8.60 -4.50 -4.61
C THR A 129 -7.88 -4.00 -5.87
N GLY A 130 -8.61 -3.93 -6.99
CA GLY A 130 -8.05 -3.63 -8.31
C GLY A 130 -7.49 -4.84 -9.06
N ARG A 131 -7.38 -6.01 -8.42
CA ARG A 131 -6.99 -7.29 -9.03
C ARG A 131 -8.20 -8.22 -9.09
N ALA A 132 -8.18 -9.13 -10.06
CA ALA A 132 -9.22 -10.14 -10.21
C ALA A 132 -8.71 -11.29 -11.09
N PHE A 133 -9.29 -12.48 -10.90
CA PHE A 133 -9.05 -13.58 -11.81
C PHE A 133 -9.55 -13.22 -13.22
N ARG A 134 -8.64 -13.25 -14.19
CA ARG A 134 -8.97 -13.09 -15.61
C ARG A 134 -8.73 -14.42 -16.30
N HIS A 135 -9.80 -15.02 -16.82
CA HIS A 135 -9.69 -16.24 -17.58
C HIS A 135 -8.84 -16.01 -18.83
N ASN A 136 -7.95 -16.96 -19.13
CA ASN A 136 -7.06 -16.90 -20.28
C ASN A 136 -6.80 -18.33 -20.77
N ASP A 137 -7.39 -18.68 -21.91
CA ASP A 137 -7.30 -20.01 -22.53
C ASP A 137 -5.86 -20.44 -22.87
N ARG A 138 -4.92 -19.49 -22.93
CA ARG A 138 -3.51 -19.76 -23.21
C ARG A 138 -2.71 -20.17 -21.96
N LEU A 139 -3.27 -20.02 -20.76
CA LEU A 139 -2.61 -20.44 -19.53
C LEU A 139 -2.66 -21.95 -19.39
N VAL A 140 -1.50 -22.55 -19.13
CA VAL A 140 -1.36 -23.99 -18.90
C VAL A 140 -1.08 -24.21 -17.42
N GLU A 141 -1.90 -25.03 -16.77
CA GLU A 141 -1.68 -25.43 -15.39
C GLU A 141 -0.34 -26.19 -15.27
N ARG A 142 0.46 -25.82 -14.27
CA ARG A 142 1.72 -26.47 -13.95
C ARG A 142 1.64 -27.01 -12.53
N ALA A 143 1.80 -28.32 -12.38
CA ALA A 143 2.10 -28.93 -11.08
C ALA A 143 3.59 -28.71 -10.80
N LEU A 144 3.91 -28.20 -9.60
CA LEU A 144 5.28 -28.08 -9.10
C LEU A 144 5.75 -29.40 -8.49
#